data_AF-A0A4Z0A3A6-F1
#
_entry.id   AF-A0A4Z0A3A6-F1
#
_cell.length_a   1.000
_cell.length_b   1.000
_cell.length_c   1.000
_cell.angle_alpha   90.00
_cell.angle_beta   90.00
_cell.angle_gamma   90.00
#
_symmetry.space_group_name_H-M   'P 1'
#
loop_
_entity.id
_entity.type
_entity.pdbx_description
1 polymer ?
#
loop_
_entity_poly.entity_id
_entity_poly.type
_entity_poly.pdbx_seq_one_letter_code
_entity_poly.pdbx_strand_id
1 'polypeptide(L)'
;MEPSNVDATHPLDARSSRLNDDLRDARRKIDDLEHQITRHREDFERQTIDINRQAANFERDIQDARQERESFRHLAEQKDLEAAQLREKNAELERLRREYAERQQDVERFRDRCHAQEKEVRDLRAANAELKAEMSAARNKVVEEERRQRAKPGQDAKQDAQTPAARDEPVIELSSDDDESAIQVRAQYPSSSRPHGRTDIAGCSSSTSASGSKKPTQGAPSTALSTPDQLPQPKDIIQMRKKPEGQENCSPVEKKFTRIHKAARKNNPVLYMPTYIKDVPGTLNARVAAYDSFKAEIPPPPTLVSTIPQRYPGYVHRHFLSSQYGACPQTWLAQIAPARNVPRRERRIVFSQWANNPGLPTQLGAPGTIIANRLEILEKPPWSIFVRAPTQSLWQYRGEYTVSLSDTPISGKEFQALPDTVRVQWAKDILRPQKWRCYTSMRARIWLQKMGFPLDDETVETTIRQNQRTFLPNLREEDVLRALDNGEEVRLCLLSTNITDRIAIQELNVLLLKPVGYDTDFQADMQAKYVQWLRSNKKVKTAAHRSTEPAPNDRAAGKSTAGGTNPPASPEAGPSTRQANISTSDRVLRQPGQGGKPMNFEDSFGGDLTDLSEEGLDDESDYTELD
;
A
#
# COMPACT_ATOMS: atom_id res chain seq x y z
N MET A 1 -11.97 64.06 -101.82
CA MET A 1 -12.69 63.87 -100.54
C MET A 1 -11.64 63.57 -99.50
N GLU A 2 -11.13 64.60 -98.84
CA GLU A 2 -10.17 64.47 -97.74
C GLU A 2 -10.93 64.12 -96.46
N PRO A 3 -10.54 63.08 -95.70
CA PRO A 3 -11.11 62.83 -94.39
C PRO A 3 -10.55 63.84 -93.40
N SER A 4 -11.45 64.67 -92.89
CA SER A 4 -11.22 65.63 -91.82
C SER A 4 -10.68 64.90 -90.58
N ASN A 5 -9.42 65.15 -90.26
CA ASN A 5 -8.72 64.64 -89.09
C ASN A 5 -9.16 65.48 -87.87
N VAL A 6 -10.33 65.13 -87.32
CA VAL A 6 -10.86 65.69 -86.06
C VAL A 6 -10.82 64.60 -85.02
N ASP A 7 -9.64 64.34 -84.46
CA ASP A 7 -9.49 63.50 -83.27
C ASP A 7 -8.69 64.27 -82.21
N ALA A 8 -9.14 65.48 -81.91
CA ALA A 8 -8.77 66.18 -80.70
C ALA A 8 -9.64 65.62 -79.57
N THR A 9 -9.23 64.49 -78.98
CA THR A 9 -9.82 63.97 -77.74
C THR A 9 -9.91 65.11 -76.73
N HIS A 10 -11.14 65.46 -76.35
CA HIS A 10 -11.39 66.61 -75.50
C HIS A 10 -10.73 66.35 -74.13
N PRO A 11 -10.00 67.29 -73.51
CA PRO A 11 -9.32 67.10 -72.22
C PRO A 11 -10.27 66.69 -71.08
N LEU A 12 -11.58 66.89 -71.26
CA LEU A 12 -12.63 66.43 -70.36
C LEU A 12 -12.82 64.90 -70.40
N ASP A 13 -12.63 64.25 -71.55
CA ASP A 13 -12.81 62.80 -71.70
C ASP A 13 -11.67 62.02 -71.05
N ALA A 14 -10.44 62.55 -71.13
CA ALA A 14 -9.29 62.00 -70.43
C ALA A 14 -9.46 62.11 -68.90
N ARG A 15 -10.01 63.23 -68.41
CA ARG A 15 -10.32 63.41 -66.98
C ARG A 15 -11.46 62.49 -66.53
N SER A 16 -12.50 62.34 -67.34
CA SER A 16 -13.63 61.42 -67.09
C SER A 16 -13.15 59.97 -67.01
N SER A 17 -12.25 59.56 -67.91
CA SER A 17 -11.67 58.21 -67.90
C SER A 17 -10.86 57.95 -66.62
N ARG A 18 -10.00 58.89 -66.21
CA ARG A 18 -9.24 58.78 -64.95
C ARG A 18 -10.15 58.67 -63.72
N LEU A 19 -11.19 59.51 -63.63
CA LEU A 19 -12.16 59.44 -62.53
C LEU A 19 -12.91 58.10 -62.50
N ASN A 20 -13.24 57.54 -63.66
CA ASN A 20 -13.88 56.22 -63.74
C ASN A 20 -12.94 55.09 -63.30
N ASP A 21 -11.65 55.18 -63.64
CA ASP A 21 -10.64 54.22 -63.19
C ASP A 21 -10.42 54.35 -61.67
N ASP A 22 -10.28 55.57 -61.15
CA ASP A 22 -10.17 55.83 -59.70
C ASP A 22 -11.40 55.31 -58.94
N LEU A 23 -12.60 55.46 -59.49
CA LEU A 23 -13.84 54.90 -58.90
C LEU A 23 -13.86 53.37 -58.92
N ARG A 24 -13.34 52.73 -59.98
CA ARG A 24 -13.23 51.27 -60.06
C ARG A 24 -12.22 50.75 -59.05
N ASP A 25 -11.08 51.41 -58.90
CA ASP A 25 -10.06 51.03 -57.92
C ASP A 25 -10.54 51.26 -56.49
N ALA A 26 -11.25 52.37 -56.22
CA ALA A 26 -11.89 52.60 -54.93
C ALA A 26 -12.93 51.51 -54.59
N ARG A 27 -13.74 51.09 -55.57
CA ARG A 27 -14.70 49.98 -55.39
C ARG A 27 -14.00 48.66 -55.07
N ARG A 28 -12.98 48.28 -55.84
CA ARG A 28 -12.15 47.10 -55.55
C ARG A 28 -11.57 47.16 -54.14
N LYS A 29 -11.11 48.34 -53.71
CA LYS A 29 -10.54 48.52 -52.37
C LYS A 29 -11.59 48.35 -51.27
N ILE A 30 -12.82 48.81 -51.50
CA ILE A 30 -13.95 48.58 -50.58
C ILE A 30 -14.24 47.08 -50.50
N ASP A 31 -14.37 46.39 -51.63
CA ASP A 31 -14.63 44.95 -51.67
C ASP A 31 -13.54 44.16 -50.92
N ASP A 32 -12.26 44.51 -51.13
CA ASP A 32 -11.13 43.90 -50.42
C ASP A 32 -11.21 44.13 -48.90
N LEU A 33 -11.57 45.35 -48.47
CA LEU A 33 -11.70 45.68 -47.05
C LEU A 33 -12.91 44.97 -46.42
N GLU A 34 -14.02 44.83 -47.12
CA GLU A 34 -15.18 44.07 -46.66
C GLU A 34 -14.86 42.58 -46.50
N HIS A 35 -14.10 42.00 -47.43
CA HIS A 35 -13.60 40.63 -47.30
C HIS A 35 -12.64 40.49 -46.10
N GLN A 36 -11.76 41.46 -45.86
CA GLN A 36 -10.88 41.45 -44.68
C GLN A 36 -11.66 41.55 -43.37
N ILE A 37 -12.67 42.42 -43.29
CA ILE A 37 -13.55 42.56 -42.12
C ILE A 37 -14.28 41.24 -41.84
N THR A 38 -14.81 40.60 -42.88
CA THR A 38 -15.54 39.33 -42.75
C THR A 38 -14.63 38.22 -42.23
N ARG A 39 -13.41 38.08 -42.79
CA ARG A 39 -12.42 37.10 -42.30
C ARG A 39 -12.03 37.34 -40.85
N HIS A 40 -11.70 38.59 -40.49
CA HIS A 40 -11.35 38.91 -39.11
C HIS A 40 -12.50 38.64 -38.13
N ARG A 41 -13.75 38.90 -38.54
CA ARG A 41 -14.92 38.58 -37.74
C ARG A 41 -15.05 37.07 -37.51
N GLU A 42 -14.90 36.26 -38.54
CA GLU A 42 -14.92 34.80 -38.44
C GLU A 42 -13.79 34.27 -37.54
N ASP A 43 -12.59 34.82 -37.66
CA ASP A 43 -11.44 34.45 -36.81
C ASP A 43 -11.70 34.78 -35.34
N PHE A 44 -12.24 35.97 -35.03
CA PHE A 44 -12.61 36.35 -33.67
C PHE A 44 -13.75 35.49 -33.11
N GLU A 45 -14.71 35.09 -33.94
CA GLU A 45 -15.80 34.20 -33.55
C GLU A 45 -15.27 32.80 -33.20
N ARG A 46 -14.38 32.24 -34.03
CA ARG A 46 -13.69 30.97 -33.74
C ARG A 46 -12.88 31.05 -32.44
N GLN A 47 -12.10 32.12 -32.27
CA GLN A 47 -11.33 32.34 -31.05
C GLN A 47 -12.23 32.42 -29.80
N THR A 48 -13.39 33.08 -29.92
CA THR A 48 -14.36 33.18 -28.82
C THR A 48 -14.95 31.82 -28.46
N ILE A 49 -15.29 31.00 -29.46
CA ILE A 49 -15.79 29.62 -29.25
C ILE A 49 -14.73 28.77 -28.55
N ASP A 50 -13.47 28.84 -28.97
CA ASP A 50 -12.38 28.08 -28.36
C ASP A 50 -12.13 28.49 -26.91
N ILE A 51 -12.13 29.78 -26.60
CA ILE A 51 -12.00 30.29 -25.23
C ILE A 51 -13.17 29.81 -24.36
N ASN A 52 -14.40 29.86 -24.86
CA ASN A 52 -15.57 29.36 -24.14
C ASN A 52 -15.49 27.85 -23.87
N ARG A 53 -15.00 27.08 -24.85
CA ARG A 53 -14.76 25.64 -24.68
C ARG A 53 -13.70 25.35 -23.62
N GLN A 54 -12.61 26.11 -23.62
CA GLN A 54 -11.56 26.00 -22.60
C GLN A 54 -12.11 26.37 -21.21
N ALA A 55 -12.89 27.45 -21.11
CA ALA A 55 -13.53 27.85 -19.85
C ALA A 55 -14.46 26.74 -19.29
N ALA A 56 -15.27 26.11 -20.16
CA ALA A 56 -16.13 25.00 -19.76
C ALA A 56 -15.35 23.75 -19.33
N ASN A 57 -14.18 23.49 -19.92
CA ASN A 57 -13.29 22.42 -19.48
C ASN A 57 -12.71 22.72 -18.09
N PHE A 58 -12.19 23.93 -17.87
CA PHE A 58 -11.67 24.32 -16.56
C PHE A 58 -12.73 24.33 -15.47
N GLU A 59 -13.98 24.66 -15.79
CA GLU A 59 -15.08 24.59 -14.84
C GLU A 59 -15.35 23.14 -14.39
N ARG A 60 -15.32 22.18 -15.32
CA ARG A 60 -15.41 20.75 -15.00
C ARG A 60 -14.24 20.28 -14.15
N ASP A 61 -13.01 20.63 -14.52
CA ASP A 61 -11.82 20.28 -13.74
C ASP A 61 -11.88 20.83 -12.30
N ILE A 62 -12.41 22.06 -12.12
CA ILE A 62 -12.60 22.65 -10.78
C ILE A 62 -13.69 21.91 -10.00
N GLN A 63 -14.77 21.48 -10.65
CA GLN A 63 -15.82 20.68 -10.00
C GLN A 63 -15.29 19.32 -9.56
N ASP A 64 -14.56 18.62 -10.41
CA ASP A 64 -13.93 17.34 -10.09
C ASP A 64 -12.94 17.49 -8.92
N ALA A 65 -12.09 18.51 -8.94
CA ALA A 65 -11.17 18.81 -7.84
C ALA A 65 -11.90 19.12 -6.50
N ARG A 66 -13.09 19.72 -6.56
CA ARG A 66 -13.92 19.95 -5.36
C ARG A 66 -14.49 18.64 -4.81
N GLN A 67 -15.00 17.77 -5.68
CA GLN A 67 -15.51 16.44 -5.29
C GLN A 67 -14.40 15.58 -4.69
N GLU A 68 -13.21 15.56 -5.32
CA GLU A 68 -12.05 14.86 -4.77
C GLU A 68 -11.68 15.40 -3.38
N ARG A 69 -11.63 16.73 -3.19
CA ARG A 69 -11.35 17.34 -1.90
C ARG A 69 -12.38 16.95 -0.82
N GLU A 70 -13.66 16.87 -1.17
CA GLU A 70 -14.72 16.42 -0.26
C GLU A 70 -14.56 14.94 0.10
N SER A 71 -14.23 14.09 -0.88
CA SER A 71 -13.92 12.68 -0.62
C SER A 71 -12.73 12.51 0.35
N PHE A 72 -11.68 13.33 0.19
CA PHE A 72 -10.55 13.34 1.11
C PHE A 72 -10.91 13.84 2.51
N ARG A 73 -11.84 14.79 2.62
CA ARG A 73 -12.35 15.25 3.93
C ARG A 73 -13.07 14.12 4.66
N HIS A 74 -13.97 13.40 3.99
CA HIS A 74 -14.65 12.25 4.58
C HIS A 74 -13.70 11.13 4.97
N LEU A 75 -12.69 10.84 4.13
CA LEU A 75 -11.67 9.85 4.46
C LEU A 75 -10.84 10.27 5.69
N ALA A 76 -10.51 11.55 5.83
CA ALA A 76 -9.81 12.08 6.99
C ALA A 76 -10.67 11.93 8.27
N GLU A 77 -11.96 12.28 8.22
CA GLU A 77 -12.90 12.10 9.32
C GLU A 77 -13.02 10.62 9.75
N GLN A 78 -13.10 9.71 8.78
CA GLN A 78 -13.11 8.27 9.03
C GLN A 78 -11.83 7.81 9.74
N LYS A 79 -10.66 8.32 9.31
CA LYS A 79 -9.37 7.98 9.92
C LYS A 79 -9.21 8.56 11.32
N ASP A 80 -9.76 9.74 11.58
CA ASP A 80 -9.79 10.32 12.93
C ASP A 80 -10.68 9.49 13.88
N LEU A 81 -11.82 8.99 13.40
CA LEU A 81 -12.67 8.07 14.16
C LEU A 81 -11.97 6.74 14.46
N GLU A 82 -11.32 6.14 13.48
CA GLU A 82 -10.52 4.91 13.66
C GLU A 82 -9.38 5.13 14.67
N ALA A 83 -8.70 6.28 14.59
CA ALA A 83 -7.66 6.64 15.54
C ALA A 83 -8.22 6.84 16.97
N ALA A 84 -9.42 7.40 17.12
CA ALA A 84 -10.09 7.52 18.42
C ALA A 84 -10.43 6.14 19.01
N GLN A 85 -10.98 5.23 18.22
CA GLN A 85 -11.27 3.85 18.63
C GLN A 85 -9.99 3.10 19.05
N LEU A 86 -8.88 3.29 18.34
CA LEU A 86 -7.60 2.70 18.72
C LEU A 86 -7.07 3.24 20.06
N ARG A 87 -7.26 4.54 20.34
CA ARG A 87 -6.89 5.12 21.64
C ARG A 87 -7.72 4.54 22.78
N GLU A 88 -9.02 4.36 22.56
CA GLU A 88 -9.93 3.74 23.53
C GLU A 88 -9.53 2.28 23.82
N LYS A 89 -9.31 1.47 22.79
CA LYS A 89 -8.83 0.08 22.96
C LYS A 89 -7.48 -0.01 23.66
N ASN A 90 -6.56 0.90 23.36
CA ASN A 90 -5.28 0.95 24.07
C ASN A 90 -5.44 1.32 25.54
N ALA A 91 -6.35 2.25 25.87
CA ALA A 91 -6.66 2.58 27.26
C ALA A 91 -7.29 1.40 28.02
N GLU A 92 -8.17 0.63 27.37
CA GLU A 92 -8.74 -0.61 27.92
C GLU A 92 -7.65 -1.67 28.15
N LEU A 93 -6.75 -1.86 27.20
CA LEU A 93 -5.63 -2.80 27.32
C LEU A 93 -4.71 -2.43 28.49
N GLU A 94 -4.41 -1.14 28.68
CA GLU A 94 -3.64 -0.65 29.83
C GLU A 94 -4.37 -0.83 31.17
N ARG A 95 -5.70 -0.77 31.18
CA ARG A 95 -6.51 -1.11 32.36
C ARG A 95 -6.38 -2.60 32.70
N LEU A 96 -6.53 -3.47 31.69
CA LEU A 96 -6.40 -4.92 31.86
C LEU A 96 -4.99 -5.34 32.30
N ARG A 97 -3.94 -4.67 31.79
CA ARG A 97 -2.55 -4.91 32.24
C ARG A 97 -2.37 -4.60 33.73
N ARG A 98 -2.94 -3.50 34.22
CA ARG A 98 -2.92 -3.13 35.63
C ARG A 98 -3.65 -4.15 36.50
N GLU A 99 -4.86 -4.53 36.10
CA GLU A 99 -5.65 -5.55 36.81
C GLU A 99 -4.91 -6.91 36.86
N TYR A 100 -4.27 -7.31 35.75
CA TYR A 100 -3.48 -8.53 35.71
C TYR A 100 -2.26 -8.46 36.64
N ALA A 101 -1.57 -7.32 36.70
CA ALA A 101 -0.43 -7.11 37.59
C ALA A 101 -0.85 -7.15 39.07
N GLU A 102 -2.00 -6.56 39.42
CA GLU A 102 -2.58 -6.64 40.77
C GLU A 102 -2.91 -8.10 41.15
N ARG A 103 -3.56 -8.85 40.25
CA ARG A 103 -3.84 -10.27 40.46
C ARG A 103 -2.56 -11.11 40.64
N GLN A 104 -1.49 -10.80 39.90
CA GLN A 104 -0.21 -11.48 40.11
C GLN A 104 0.36 -11.21 41.50
N GLN A 105 0.31 -9.97 41.98
CA GLN A 105 0.74 -9.65 43.35
C GLN A 105 -0.09 -10.38 44.41
N ASP A 106 -1.41 -10.51 44.21
CA ASP A 106 -2.26 -11.24 45.15
C ASP A 106 -1.97 -12.75 45.16
N VAL A 107 -1.65 -13.34 44.01
CA VAL A 107 -1.19 -14.74 43.93
C VAL A 107 0.14 -14.92 44.65
N GLU A 108 1.08 -13.98 44.51
CA GLU A 108 2.37 -14.01 45.21
C GLU A 108 2.19 -13.91 46.72
N ARG A 109 1.38 -12.95 47.20
CA ARG A 109 0.99 -12.84 48.62
C ARG A 109 0.32 -14.11 49.14
N PHE A 110 -0.50 -14.77 48.33
CA PHE A 110 -1.12 -16.04 48.70
C PHE A 110 -0.08 -17.15 48.86
N ARG A 111 0.88 -17.27 47.92
CA ARG A 111 1.99 -18.23 48.03
C ARG A 111 2.83 -18.01 49.28
N ASP A 112 3.14 -16.75 49.60
CA ASP A 112 3.90 -16.41 50.81
C ASP A 112 3.16 -16.84 52.09
N ARG A 113 1.82 -16.65 52.13
CA ARG A 113 1.00 -17.15 53.24
C ARG A 113 1.01 -18.67 53.32
N CYS A 114 0.90 -19.37 52.20
CA CYS A 114 0.99 -20.84 52.19
C CYS A 114 2.35 -21.32 52.71
N HIS A 115 3.46 -20.73 52.27
CA HIS A 115 4.79 -21.07 52.77
C HIS A 115 4.97 -20.76 54.26
N ALA A 116 4.41 -19.66 54.75
CA ALA A 116 4.41 -19.34 56.18
C ALA A 116 3.64 -20.40 56.99
N GLN A 117 2.45 -20.82 56.52
CA GLN A 117 1.65 -21.87 57.14
C GLN A 117 2.35 -23.24 57.09
N GLU A 118 2.97 -23.59 55.98
CA GLU A 118 3.76 -24.83 55.86
C GLU A 118 4.92 -24.87 56.85
N LYS A 119 5.60 -23.73 57.05
CA LYS A 119 6.66 -23.59 58.04
C LYS A 119 6.11 -23.75 59.45
N GLU A 120 5.01 -23.09 59.78
CA GLU A 120 4.35 -23.22 61.08
C GLU A 120 3.94 -24.68 61.38
N VAL A 121 3.34 -25.37 60.41
CA VAL A 121 2.98 -26.78 60.54
C VAL A 121 4.21 -27.66 60.73
N ARG A 122 5.33 -27.37 60.04
CA ARG A 122 6.60 -28.09 60.22
C ARG A 122 7.16 -27.90 61.63
N ASP A 123 7.16 -26.67 62.13
CA ASP A 123 7.66 -26.33 63.47
C ASP A 123 6.78 -27.00 64.56
N LEU A 124 5.45 -26.99 64.40
CA LEU A 124 4.52 -27.69 65.29
C LEU A 124 4.69 -29.21 65.25
N ARG A 125 5.02 -29.80 64.10
CA ARG A 125 5.32 -31.24 63.98
C ARG A 125 6.64 -31.60 64.68
N ALA A 126 7.66 -30.75 64.55
CA ALA A 126 8.93 -30.93 65.24
C ALA A 126 8.75 -30.85 66.76
N ALA A 127 8.06 -29.83 67.26
CA ALA A 127 7.75 -29.69 68.69
C ALA A 127 6.93 -30.88 69.22
N ASN A 128 5.93 -31.37 68.46
CA ASN A 128 5.20 -32.58 68.82
C ASN A 128 6.08 -33.83 68.88
N ALA A 129 7.08 -33.94 67.99
CA ALA A 129 8.02 -35.07 68.00
C ALA A 129 8.94 -35.04 69.23
N GLU A 130 9.45 -33.86 69.60
CA GLU A 130 10.23 -33.65 70.83
C GLU A 130 9.41 -34.00 72.07
N LEU A 131 8.17 -33.50 72.16
CA LEU A 131 7.29 -33.75 73.28
C LEU A 131 6.93 -35.24 73.40
N LYS A 132 6.72 -35.95 72.28
CA LYS A 132 6.58 -37.42 72.26
C LYS A 132 7.83 -38.14 72.75
N ALA A 133 9.02 -37.69 72.35
CA ALA A 133 10.27 -38.26 72.81
C ALA A 133 10.46 -38.07 74.33
N GLU A 134 10.17 -36.87 74.85
CA GLU A 134 10.19 -36.58 76.29
C GLU A 134 9.20 -37.45 77.07
N MET A 135 7.96 -37.58 76.58
CA MET A 135 6.94 -38.45 77.17
C MET A 135 7.38 -39.92 77.18
N SER A 136 8.01 -40.40 76.11
CA SER A 136 8.55 -41.77 76.05
C SER A 136 9.70 -41.97 77.05
N ALA A 137 10.59 -40.98 77.19
CA ALA A 137 11.70 -41.02 78.14
C ALA A 137 11.19 -40.98 79.59
N ALA A 138 10.20 -40.15 79.89
CA ALA A 138 9.53 -40.11 81.18
C ALA A 138 8.85 -41.45 81.50
N ARG A 139 8.14 -42.03 80.53
CA ARG A 139 7.51 -43.34 80.68
C ARG A 139 8.52 -44.44 80.95
N ASN A 140 9.67 -44.45 80.27
CA ASN A 140 10.76 -45.39 80.52
C ASN A 140 11.36 -45.23 81.92
N LYS A 141 11.50 -44.00 82.43
CA LYS A 141 11.94 -43.75 83.81
C LYS A 141 10.97 -44.33 84.84
N VAL A 142 9.66 -44.14 84.64
CA VAL A 142 8.62 -44.71 85.51
C VAL A 142 8.69 -46.24 85.52
N VAL A 143 8.79 -46.87 84.33
CA VAL A 143 8.91 -48.33 84.22
C VAL A 143 10.18 -48.85 84.91
N GLU A 144 11.30 -48.14 84.76
CA GLU A 144 12.56 -48.53 85.38
C GLU A 144 12.53 -48.36 86.91
N GLU A 145 11.83 -47.35 87.39
CA GLU A 145 11.60 -47.12 88.82
C GLU A 145 10.65 -48.18 89.41
N GLU A 146 9.59 -48.56 88.69
CA GLU A 146 8.74 -49.72 89.04
C GLU A 146 9.55 -51.03 89.07
N ARG A 147 10.46 -51.24 88.12
CA ARG A 147 11.37 -52.39 88.12
C ARG A 147 12.29 -52.40 89.34
N ARG A 148 12.86 -51.24 89.70
CA ARG A 148 13.67 -51.09 90.91
C ARG A 148 12.87 -51.35 92.19
N GLN A 149 11.60 -50.95 92.23
CA GLN A 149 10.71 -51.24 93.36
C GLN A 149 10.36 -52.74 93.46
N ARG A 150 10.21 -53.44 92.32
CA ARG A 150 9.98 -54.90 92.26
C ARG A 150 11.21 -55.76 92.56
N ALA A 151 12.43 -55.21 92.52
CA ALA A 151 13.69 -55.95 92.73
C ALA A 151 14.11 -56.11 94.21
N LYS A 152 13.24 -55.83 95.19
CA LYS A 152 13.47 -56.20 96.60
C LYS A 152 13.14 -57.69 96.85
N PRO A 153 14.03 -58.48 97.48
CA PRO A 153 13.80 -59.91 97.69
C PRO A 153 12.99 -60.22 98.96
N GLY A 154 12.05 -61.17 98.85
CA GLY A 154 11.30 -61.83 99.93
C GLY A 154 9.90 -61.23 100.16
N GLN A 155 8.80 -61.99 100.28
CA GLN A 155 8.60 -63.43 100.44
C GLN A 155 7.14 -63.76 100.06
N ASP A 156 6.96 -64.99 99.57
CA ASP A 156 5.76 -65.84 99.62
C ASP A 156 4.56 -65.67 98.65
N ALA A 157 4.13 -66.88 98.24
CA ALA A 157 2.78 -67.34 97.94
C ALA A 157 2.25 -67.33 96.48
N LYS A 158 2.35 -68.53 95.88
CA LYS A 158 1.27 -69.42 95.41
C LYS A 158 0.08 -68.87 94.59
N GLN A 159 -0.28 -69.70 93.59
CA GLN A 159 -1.60 -69.91 92.96
C GLN A 159 -2.07 -68.78 92.03
N ASP A 160 -2.81 -68.99 90.94
CA ASP A 160 -3.40 -70.16 90.30
C ASP A 160 -3.67 -69.80 88.83
N ALA A 161 -3.94 -70.84 88.03
CA ALA A 161 -4.32 -70.77 86.62
C ALA A 161 -5.54 -69.88 86.34
N GLN A 162 -5.57 -69.17 85.19
CA GLN A 162 -6.76 -69.11 84.33
C GLN A 162 -6.50 -68.47 82.96
N THR A 163 -6.73 -69.28 81.93
CA THR A 163 -7.01 -68.91 80.54
C THR A 163 -8.31 -68.09 80.45
N PRO A 164 -8.36 -67.07 79.59
CA PRO A 164 -9.53 -66.89 78.71
C PRO A 164 -9.05 -66.69 77.27
N ALA A 165 -9.47 -67.56 76.34
CA ALA A 165 -10.74 -67.47 75.62
C ALA A 165 -10.74 -66.30 74.61
N ALA A 166 -10.79 -66.72 73.35
CA ALA A 166 -10.83 -65.93 72.14
C ALA A 166 -11.81 -64.76 72.19
N ARG A 167 -11.38 -63.62 71.66
CA ARG A 167 -12.24 -62.65 71.00
C ARG A 167 -11.58 -62.18 69.71
N ASP A 168 -12.21 -62.58 68.60
CA ASP A 168 -12.10 -61.92 67.31
C ASP A 168 -12.40 -60.43 67.49
N GLU A 169 -11.40 -59.59 67.31
CA GLU A 169 -11.60 -58.19 66.94
C GLU A 169 -11.35 -58.06 65.43
N PRO A 170 -12.21 -57.32 64.71
CA PRO A 170 -12.06 -57.15 63.27
C PRO A 170 -10.78 -56.37 62.99
N VAL A 171 -9.89 -56.99 62.20
CA VAL A 171 -8.79 -56.31 61.51
C VAL A 171 -9.41 -55.25 60.60
N ILE A 172 -9.45 -54.00 61.08
CA ILE A 172 -9.55 -52.84 60.21
C ILE A 172 -8.14 -52.63 59.67
N GLU A 173 -7.88 -53.17 58.49
CA GLU A 173 -6.80 -52.70 57.62
C GLU A 173 -6.99 -51.19 57.45
N LEU A 174 -6.17 -50.41 58.17
CA LEU A 174 -5.92 -49.04 57.79
C LEU A 174 -5.11 -49.13 56.49
N SER A 175 -5.80 -49.06 55.35
CA SER A 175 -5.16 -48.79 54.08
C SER A 175 -4.32 -47.54 54.26
N SER A 176 -3.05 -47.65 53.88
CA SER A 176 -2.24 -46.49 53.52
C SER A 176 -2.91 -45.85 52.31
N ASP A 177 -3.87 -44.96 52.56
CA ASP A 177 -4.35 -44.01 51.58
C ASP A 177 -3.21 -43.00 51.36
N ASP A 178 -2.30 -43.39 50.48
CA ASP A 178 -1.50 -42.48 49.65
C ASP A 178 -2.47 -41.69 48.74
N ASP A 179 -3.24 -40.78 49.34
CA ASP A 179 -3.94 -39.73 48.60
C ASP A 179 -2.93 -38.63 48.25
N GLU A 180 -2.02 -38.97 47.33
CA GLU A 180 -1.35 -37.99 46.47
C GLU A 180 -2.41 -37.42 45.52
N SER A 181 -3.23 -36.50 46.05
CA SER A 181 -4.18 -35.72 45.28
C SER A 181 -3.40 -34.74 44.40
N ALA A 182 -3.01 -35.23 43.22
CA ALA A 182 -2.67 -34.41 42.08
C ALA A 182 -3.85 -33.47 41.79
N ILE A 183 -3.75 -32.22 42.23
CA ILE A 183 -4.60 -31.13 41.78
C ILE A 183 -4.24 -30.85 40.32
N GLN A 184 -4.83 -31.64 39.41
CA GLN A 184 -5.01 -31.23 38.03
C GLN A 184 -6.05 -30.11 38.02
N VAL A 185 -5.55 -28.88 37.92
CA VAL A 185 -6.34 -27.72 37.50
C VAL A 185 -6.84 -28.00 36.08
N ARG A 186 -8.05 -28.56 36.00
CA ARG A 186 -8.81 -28.76 34.79
C ARG A 186 -9.28 -27.41 34.27
N ALA A 187 -8.46 -26.76 33.44
CA ALA A 187 -8.91 -25.70 32.58
C ALA A 187 -9.98 -26.27 31.62
N GLN A 188 -11.20 -25.76 31.73
CA GLN A 188 -12.27 -26.03 30.79
C GLN A 188 -11.89 -25.49 29.41
N TYR A 189 -11.54 -26.38 28.50
CA TYR A 189 -11.63 -26.12 27.05
C TYR A 189 -12.85 -26.87 26.51
N PRO A 190 -13.69 -26.23 25.67
CA PRO A 190 -14.81 -26.92 25.04
C PRO A 190 -14.28 -27.81 23.90
N SER A 191 -14.33 -29.12 24.10
CA SER A 191 -14.03 -30.11 23.06
C SER A 191 -15.21 -30.29 22.12
N SER A 192 -15.00 -29.86 20.88
CA SER A 192 -15.81 -30.16 19.70
C SER A 192 -15.86 -31.67 19.45
N SER A 193 -17.08 -32.15 19.23
CA SER A 193 -17.44 -33.50 18.84
C SER A 193 -16.97 -33.81 17.41
N ARG A 194 -16.25 -34.93 17.24
CA ARG A 194 -16.11 -35.66 15.98
C ARG A 194 -16.76 -37.03 16.14
N PRO A 195 -17.66 -37.47 15.24
CA PRO A 195 -18.18 -38.81 15.28
C PRO A 195 -17.29 -39.77 14.48
N HIS A 196 -17.04 -40.94 15.05
CA HIS A 196 -16.71 -42.15 14.31
C HIS A 196 -18.00 -42.84 13.89
N GLY A 197 -18.12 -43.12 12.59
CA GLY A 197 -19.11 -44.03 12.02
C GLY A 197 -18.40 -44.96 11.05
N ARG A 198 -18.38 -46.25 11.42
CA ARG A 198 -17.91 -47.41 10.62
C ARG A 198 -19.14 -48.27 10.32
N THR A 199 -19.05 -49.17 9.33
CA THR A 199 -20.00 -50.22 8.86
C THR A 199 -21.07 -49.73 7.86
N ASP A 200 -21.47 -50.37 6.75
CA ASP A 200 -21.19 -51.65 6.03
C ASP A 200 -21.74 -51.50 4.57
N ILE A 201 -21.11 -52.07 3.52
CA ILE A 201 -21.49 -53.27 2.71
C ILE A 201 -22.88 -53.26 2.02
N ALA A 202 -22.84 -53.49 0.68
CA ALA A 202 -23.91 -53.91 -0.27
C ALA A 202 -25.08 -52.93 -0.48
N GLY A 203 -25.71 -52.77 -1.66
CA GLY A 203 -25.78 -53.50 -2.92
C GLY A 203 -27.14 -53.15 -3.56
N CYS A 204 -27.28 -53.33 -4.88
CA CYS A 204 -28.51 -53.19 -5.71
C CYS A 204 -29.09 -51.77 -5.87
N SER A 205 -29.85 -51.41 -6.91
CA SER A 205 -30.10 -51.84 -8.29
C SER A 205 -31.15 -50.85 -8.83
N SER A 206 -30.99 -50.42 -10.08
CA SER A 206 -32.03 -50.11 -11.10
C SER A 206 -33.43 -49.59 -10.71
N SER A 207 -33.85 -48.49 -11.36
CA SER A 207 -35.11 -48.36 -12.14
C SER A 207 -35.29 -46.91 -12.61
N THR A 208 -35.21 -46.60 -13.92
CA THR A 208 -36.35 -46.31 -14.84
C THR A 208 -37.38 -45.33 -14.26
N SER A 209 -37.66 -44.17 -14.84
CA SER A 209 -38.59 -43.95 -15.98
C SER A 209 -38.60 -42.43 -16.27
N ALA A 210 -38.35 -41.92 -17.47
CA ALA A 210 -39.25 -41.82 -18.64
C ALA A 210 -40.40 -40.79 -18.53
N SER A 211 -40.59 -40.08 -19.65
CA SER A 211 -41.66 -39.13 -20.02
C SER A 211 -41.45 -37.67 -19.57
N GLY A 212 -41.68 -36.65 -20.38
CA GLY A 212 -42.21 -36.60 -21.74
C GLY A 212 -42.56 -35.15 -22.08
N SER A 213 -42.06 -34.69 -23.23
CA SER A 213 -42.61 -33.70 -24.17
C SER A 213 -43.82 -32.85 -23.75
N LYS A 214 -43.72 -31.53 -23.93
CA LYS A 214 -44.55 -30.75 -24.88
C LYS A 214 -44.30 -29.22 -24.79
N LYS A 215 -43.83 -28.63 -25.91
CA LYS A 215 -44.26 -27.31 -26.43
C LYS A 215 -45.72 -27.42 -26.93
N PRO A 216 -46.45 -26.36 -27.39
CA PRO A 216 -46.11 -24.94 -27.64
C PRO A 216 -47.17 -23.99 -26.99
N THR A 217 -47.16 -22.66 -27.11
CA THR A 217 -47.76 -21.88 -28.22
C THR A 217 -47.79 -20.38 -27.85
N GLN A 218 -47.73 -19.55 -28.88
CA GLN A 218 -47.74 -18.08 -28.94
C GLN A 218 -48.98 -17.42 -28.32
N GLY A 219 -48.84 -16.13 -27.96
CA GLY A 219 -49.96 -15.20 -27.78
C GLY A 219 -49.55 -13.86 -27.15
N ALA A 220 -49.33 -12.83 -27.98
CA ALA A 220 -49.53 -11.43 -27.61
C ALA A 220 -51.02 -11.06 -27.86
N PRO A 221 -51.65 -10.10 -27.16
CA PRO A 221 -51.40 -8.66 -27.40
C PRO A 221 -51.54 -7.72 -26.17
N SER A 222 -51.24 -6.44 -26.39
CA SER A 222 -51.53 -5.17 -25.65
C SER A 222 -52.41 -5.24 -24.38
N THR A 223 -52.24 -4.44 -23.34
CA THR A 223 -52.50 -2.98 -23.28
C THR A 223 -52.29 -2.47 -21.84
N ALA A 224 -51.99 -1.18 -21.69
CA ALA A 224 -52.38 -0.27 -20.59
C ALA A 224 -51.62 -0.26 -19.24
N LEU A 225 -51.12 0.95 -18.94
CA LEU A 225 -51.17 1.70 -17.68
C LEU A 225 -51.04 0.92 -16.37
N SER A 226 -49.97 1.22 -15.63
CA SER A 226 -50.06 1.71 -14.24
C SER A 226 -48.68 2.17 -13.75
N THR A 227 -48.61 3.45 -13.41
CA THR A 227 -47.57 4.13 -12.63
C THR A 227 -47.42 3.48 -11.25
N PRO A 228 -46.21 3.35 -10.68
CA PRO A 228 -46.06 3.25 -9.24
C PRO A 228 -45.23 4.40 -8.65
N ASP A 229 -45.90 5.09 -7.73
CA ASP A 229 -45.44 5.61 -6.44
C ASP A 229 -44.05 6.26 -6.31
N GLN A 230 -44.11 7.58 -6.09
CA GLN A 230 -43.03 8.38 -5.51
C GLN A 230 -42.87 8.07 -4.02
N LEU A 231 -41.69 7.60 -3.64
CA LEU A 231 -41.23 7.57 -2.25
C LEU A 231 -40.86 8.99 -1.76
N PRO A 232 -41.23 9.38 -0.53
CA PRO A 232 -40.98 10.72 -0.02
C PRO A 232 -39.54 10.90 0.46
N GLN A 233 -38.96 12.06 0.12
CA GLN A 233 -37.68 12.51 0.68
C GLN A 233 -37.85 13.00 2.14
N PRO A 234 -36.89 12.71 3.03
CA PRO A 234 -36.85 13.33 4.35
C PRO A 234 -36.15 14.69 4.29
N LYS A 235 -36.91 15.74 4.63
CA LYS A 235 -36.45 17.11 4.88
C LYS A 235 -35.86 17.23 6.29
N ASP A 236 -34.75 17.94 6.37
CA ASP A 236 -34.36 18.91 7.40
C ASP A 236 -34.69 18.63 8.87
N ILE A 237 -33.67 18.18 9.62
CA ILE A 237 -33.55 18.50 11.05
C ILE A 237 -32.13 19.04 11.30
N ILE A 238 -31.99 20.35 11.12
CA ILE A 238 -30.91 21.14 11.72
C ILE A 238 -31.41 21.58 13.10
N GLN A 239 -30.90 20.97 14.17
CA GLN A 239 -30.96 21.56 15.50
C GLN A 239 -29.59 21.64 16.13
N MET A 240 -29.30 22.87 16.56
CA MET A 240 -28.06 23.34 17.14
C MET A 240 -27.67 22.56 18.39
N ARG A 241 -26.42 22.08 18.45
CA ARG A 241 -25.77 21.74 19.73
C ARG A 241 -24.65 22.73 20.02
N LYS A 242 -24.88 23.50 21.09
CA LYS A 242 -23.92 24.38 21.75
C LYS A 242 -22.67 23.61 22.17
N LYS A 243 -21.53 24.23 21.87
CA LYS A 243 -20.17 23.85 22.26
C LYS A 243 -19.94 24.25 23.74
N PRO A 244 -19.51 23.36 24.64
CA PRO A 244 -18.94 23.80 25.90
C PRO A 244 -17.44 24.08 25.70
N GLU A 245 -17.05 25.30 26.04
CA GLU A 245 -15.67 25.69 26.30
C GLU A 245 -15.23 25.02 27.59
N GLY A 246 -14.21 24.16 27.50
CA GLY A 246 -13.53 23.55 28.64
C GLY A 246 -12.03 23.49 28.34
N GLN A 247 -11.30 24.48 28.83
CA GLN A 247 -9.83 24.47 28.90
C GLN A 247 -9.41 23.46 29.97
N GLU A 248 -8.80 22.35 29.56
CA GLU A 248 -8.00 21.51 30.46
C GLU A 248 -6.54 21.47 30.01
N ASN A 249 -5.68 21.97 30.90
CA ASN A 249 -4.24 22.00 30.79
C ASN A 249 -3.66 20.57 30.75
N CYS A 250 -3.13 20.15 29.61
CA CYS A 250 -2.32 18.93 29.50
C CYS A 250 -0.85 19.21 29.88
N SER A 251 -0.35 18.37 30.79
CA SER A 251 0.96 18.40 31.44
C SER A 251 2.17 18.33 30.47
N PRO A 252 3.32 18.99 30.75
CA PRO A 252 4.49 19.04 29.85
C PRO A 252 5.35 17.77 29.75
N VAL A 253 5.00 16.66 30.42
CA VAL A 253 5.94 15.54 30.64
C VAL A 253 5.98 14.53 29.47
N GLU A 254 4.88 14.32 28.74
CA GLU A 254 4.84 13.29 27.68
C GLU A 254 5.47 13.71 26.34
N LYS A 255 5.72 15.01 26.13
CA LYS A 255 6.42 15.50 24.93
C LYS A 255 7.92 15.17 24.90
N LYS A 256 8.50 14.65 26.00
CA LYS A 256 9.92 14.24 26.06
C LYS A 256 10.17 12.82 25.55
N PHE A 257 9.27 11.86 25.75
CA PHE A 257 9.51 10.45 25.38
C PHE A 257 9.47 10.19 23.87
N THR A 258 8.58 10.86 23.13
CA THR A 258 8.53 10.76 21.66
C THR A 258 9.69 11.47 20.96
N ARG A 259 10.34 12.43 21.63
CA ARG A 259 11.54 13.12 21.12
C ARG A 259 12.81 12.26 21.22
N ILE A 260 12.88 11.38 22.23
CA ILE A 260 14.04 10.51 22.48
C ILE A 260 14.17 9.42 21.40
N HIS A 261 13.08 8.75 21.00
CA HIS A 261 13.13 7.75 19.92
C HIS A 261 13.40 8.35 18.53
N LYS A 262 13.00 9.60 18.29
CA LYS A 262 13.27 10.31 17.02
C LYS A 262 14.70 10.87 16.95
N ALA A 263 15.32 11.13 18.11
CA ALA A 263 16.72 11.57 18.21
C ALA A 263 17.71 10.40 18.12
N ALA A 264 17.38 9.23 18.69
CA ALA A 264 18.24 8.04 18.67
C ALA A 264 18.52 7.49 17.25
N ARG A 265 17.65 7.77 16.26
CA ARG A 265 17.85 7.37 14.85
C ARG A 265 18.83 8.25 14.06
N LYS A 266 19.31 9.39 14.59
CA LYS A 266 20.00 10.38 13.75
C LYS A 266 21.50 10.17 13.54
N ASN A 267 22.22 9.46 14.42
CA ASN A 267 23.68 9.63 14.46
C ASN A 267 24.55 8.37 14.45
N ASN A 268 24.02 7.17 14.14
CA ASN A 268 24.89 6.00 14.01
C ASN A 268 25.10 5.63 12.53
N PRO A 269 26.25 5.97 11.90
CA PRO A 269 26.61 5.53 10.56
C PRO A 269 27.12 4.08 10.63
N VAL A 270 26.31 3.17 11.18
CA VAL A 270 26.61 1.73 11.07
C VAL A 270 26.59 1.42 9.57
N LEU A 271 27.74 0.99 9.07
CA LEU A 271 27.95 0.55 7.69
C LEU A 271 26.82 -0.42 7.36
N TYR A 272 25.86 0.04 6.55
CA TYR A 272 24.65 -0.71 6.30
C TYR A 272 25.00 -1.88 5.40
N MET A 273 25.17 -3.05 6.01
CA MET A 273 25.01 -4.29 5.28
C MET A 273 23.51 -4.46 5.05
N PRO A 274 23.05 -4.56 3.79
CA PRO A 274 21.68 -4.95 3.51
C PRO A 274 21.43 -6.25 4.28
N THR A 275 20.50 -6.25 5.22
CA THR A 275 19.96 -7.49 5.77
C THR A 275 19.20 -8.16 4.63
N TYR A 276 19.94 -8.90 3.80
CA TYR A 276 19.36 -9.84 2.86
C TYR A 276 18.58 -10.87 3.67
N ILE A 277 17.46 -11.30 3.12
CA ILE A 277 16.67 -12.38 3.69
C ILE A 277 17.55 -13.64 3.57
N LYS A 278 18.06 -14.13 4.71
CA LYS A 278 18.97 -15.29 4.74
C LYS A 278 18.26 -16.59 4.38
N ASP A 279 16.95 -16.62 4.56
CA ASP A 279 16.13 -17.82 4.46
C ASP A 279 15.46 -17.89 3.07
N VAL A 280 16.28 -17.92 2.02
CA VAL A 280 15.78 -18.22 0.67
C VAL A 280 15.62 -19.73 0.55
N PRO A 281 14.44 -20.25 0.16
CA PRO A 281 14.27 -21.69 -0.07
C PRO A 281 15.36 -22.24 -0.99
N GLY A 282 16.00 -23.35 -0.57
CA GLY A 282 17.08 -23.97 -1.34
C GLY A 282 16.67 -24.36 -2.76
N THR A 283 15.39 -24.69 -2.96
CA THR A 283 14.79 -24.99 -4.27
C THR A 283 14.82 -23.81 -5.23
N LEU A 284 14.61 -22.57 -4.76
CA LEU A 284 14.70 -21.38 -5.62
C LEU A 284 16.15 -21.11 -6.05
N ASN A 285 17.11 -21.28 -5.14
CA ASN A 285 18.53 -21.12 -5.45
C ASN A 285 19.03 -22.22 -6.40
N ALA A 286 18.55 -23.45 -6.24
CA ALA A 286 18.91 -24.57 -7.11
C ALA A 286 18.56 -24.31 -8.59
N ARG A 287 17.44 -23.63 -8.86
CA ARG A 287 16.98 -23.30 -10.23
C ARG A 287 17.95 -22.39 -11.00
N VAL A 288 18.77 -21.62 -10.29
CA VAL A 288 19.71 -20.65 -10.88
C VAL A 288 21.17 -21.01 -10.63
N ALA A 289 21.43 -22.12 -9.94
CA ALA A 289 22.77 -22.59 -9.61
C ALA A 289 23.60 -22.95 -10.86
N ALA A 290 22.94 -23.24 -11.98
CA ALA A 290 23.60 -23.52 -13.27
C ALA A 290 24.08 -22.25 -14.00
N TYR A 291 23.69 -21.05 -13.55
CA TYR A 291 24.12 -19.81 -14.19
C TYR A 291 25.39 -19.27 -13.53
N ASP A 292 26.37 -18.95 -14.36
CA ASP A 292 27.61 -18.33 -13.91
C ASP A 292 27.35 -16.90 -13.39
N SER A 293 28.01 -16.56 -12.28
CA SER A 293 28.13 -15.17 -11.86
C SER A 293 29.29 -14.53 -12.59
N PHE A 294 29.16 -13.26 -12.99
CA PHE A 294 30.31 -12.49 -13.42
C PHE A 294 30.70 -11.47 -12.35
N LYS A 295 32.00 -11.23 -12.19
CA LYS A 295 32.51 -10.23 -11.25
C LYS A 295 32.43 -8.86 -11.89
N ALA A 296 31.42 -8.08 -11.52
CA ALA A 296 31.37 -6.66 -11.86
C ALA A 296 32.28 -5.87 -10.90
N GLU A 297 33.33 -5.26 -11.43
CA GLU A 297 34.05 -4.24 -10.66
C GLU A 297 33.20 -2.97 -10.66
N ILE A 298 32.73 -2.56 -9.47
CA ILE A 298 32.13 -1.24 -9.31
C ILE A 298 33.27 -0.24 -9.47
N PRO A 299 33.22 0.68 -10.44
CA PRO A 299 34.20 1.74 -10.52
C PRO A 299 34.26 2.42 -9.16
N PRO A 300 35.46 2.63 -8.57
CA PRO A 300 35.56 3.36 -7.32
C PRO A 300 34.82 4.69 -7.51
N PRO A 301 34.00 5.10 -6.52
CA PRO A 301 33.26 6.34 -6.64
C PRO A 301 34.25 7.46 -6.99
N PRO A 302 33.94 8.32 -7.98
CA PRO A 302 34.89 9.32 -8.44
C PRO A 302 35.38 10.11 -7.23
N THR A 303 36.71 10.18 -7.03
CA THR A 303 37.40 10.79 -5.88
C THR A 303 37.13 12.29 -5.72
N LEU A 304 36.20 12.84 -6.50
CA LEU A 304 35.71 14.20 -6.36
C LEU A 304 35.24 14.41 -4.92
N VAL A 305 35.93 15.36 -4.27
CA VAL A 305 35.83 15.87 -2.91
C VAL A 305 34.40 16.33 -2.57
N SER A 306 33.45 15.42 -2.63
CA SER A 306 32.06 15.67 -2.28
C SER A 306 31.96 15.48 -0.77
N THR A 307 31.98 16.60 -0.06
CA THR A 307 31.68 16.72 1.37
C THR A 307 30.29 16.21 1.77
N ILE A 308 29.52 15.65 0.83
CA ILE A 308 28.28 14.94 1.08
C ILE A 308 28.61 13.44 1.09
N PRO A 309 28.68 12.80 2.28
CA PRO A 309 28.89 11.36 2.36
C PRO A 309 27.74 10.68 1.62
N GLN A 310 28.03 10.07 0.48
CA GLN A 310 27.09 9.15 -0.15
C GLN A 310 26.99 7.97 0.81
N ARG A 311 25.94 7.97 1.65
CA ARG A 311 25.76 6.94 2.69
C ARG A 311 25.59 5.54 2.09
N TYR A 312 25.31 5.44 0.79
CA TYR A 312 25.03 4.19 0.06
C TYR A 312 25.56 4.27 -1.37
N PRO A 313 26.81 3.85 -1.64
CA PRO A 313 27.38 3.85 -2.99
C PRO A 313 26.52 3.04 -3.97
N GLY A 314 26.24 3.61 -5.15
CA GLY A 314 25.44 2.95 -6.20
C GLY A 314 23.93 2.87 -5.96
N TYR A 315 23.43 3.40 -4.83
CA TYR A 315 22.01 3.51 -4.56
C TYR A 315 21.45 4.88 -4.98
N VAL A 316 20.29 4.88 -5.64
CA VAL A 316 19.62 6.09 -6.11
C VAL A 316 18.14 6.11 -5.72
N HIS A 317 17.56 7.32 -5.65
CA HIS A 317 16.12 7.46 -5.47
C HIS A 317 15.36 7.15 -6.77
N ARG A 318 14.19 6.55 -6.64
CA ARG A 318 13.32 6.29 -7.80
C ARG A 318 12.83 7.58 -8.47
N HIS A 319 12.58 8.63 -7.68
CA HIS A 319 12.23 9.95 -8.21
C HIS A 319 13.35 10.57 -9.04
N PHE A 320 14.62 10.29 -8.70
CA PHE A 320 15.76 10.69 -9.52
C PHE A 320 15.74 9.98 -10.88
N LEU A 321 15.51 8.64 -10.91
CA LEU A 321 15.41 7.89 -12.17
C LEU A 321 14.28 8.44 -13.06
N SER A 322 13.16 8.80 -12.45
CA SER A 322 12.05 9.44 -13.17
C SER A 322 12.41 10.81 -13.75
N SER A 323 13.00 11.67 -12.93
CA SER A 323 13.38 13.02 -13.33
C SER A 323 14.47 13.03 -14.42
N GLN A 324 15.50 12.19 -14.30
CA GLN A 324 16.67 12.23 -15.17
C GLN A 324 16.57 11.30 -16.38
N TYR A 325 15.89 10.16 -16.24
CA TYR A 325 15.79 9.16 -17.30
C TYR A 325 14.37 8.99 -17.85
N GLY A 326 13.35 9.59 -17.23
CA GLY A 326 11.95 9.42 -17.65
C GLY A 326 11.31 8.11 -17.21
N ALA A 327 11.96 7.32 -16.35
CA ALA A 327 11.36 6.08 -15.83
C ALA A 327 10.14 6.38 -14.95
N CYS A 328 9.00 5.73 -15.19
CA CYS A 328 7.82 5.97 -14.36
C CYS A 328 8.09 5.61 -12.87
N PRO A 329 7.76 6.47 -11.90
CA PRO A 329 8.18 6.30 -10.51
C PRO A 329 7.33 5.29 -9.70
N GLN A 330 6.24 4.77 -10.26
CA GLN A 330 5.33 3.85 -9.56
C GLN A 330 5.10 2.50 -10.25
N THR A 331 5.61 2.29 -11.48
CA THR A 331 5.40 1.04 -12.22
C THR A 331 6.42 -0.05 -11.87
N TRP A 332 6.04 -1.32 -11.86
CA TRP A 332 7.03 -2.38 -11.63
C TRP A 332 8.04 -2.51 -12.79
N LEU A 333 7.55 -2.38 -14.02
CA LEU A 333 8.34 -2.31 -15.26
C LEU A 333 8.39 -0.86 -15.74
N ALA A 334 9.54 -0.42 -16.24
CA ALA A 334 9.70 0.90 -16.84
C ALA A 334 10.59 0.83 -18.08
N GLN A 335 10.47 1.83 -18.94
CA GLN A 335 11.28 1.98 -20.14
C GLN A 335 11.95 3.35 -20.11
N ILE A 336 13.20 3.42 -20.54
CA ILE A 336 13.97 4.64 -20.74
C ILE A 336 14.16 4.81 -22.24
N ALA A 337 13.72 5.95 -22.75
CA ALA A 337 13.92 6.31 -24.14
C ALA A 337 15.42 6.45 -24.47
N PRO A 338 15.87 6.04 -25.68
CA PRO A 338 17.27 6.12 -26.07
C PRO A 338 17.91 7.51 -25.88
N ALA A 339 17.14 8.57 -26.09
CA ALA A 339 17.59 9.96 -25.95
C ALA A 339 18.00 10.35 -24.51
N ARG A 340 17.52 9.62 -23.49
CA ARG A 340 17.81 9.87 -22.08
C ARG A 340 18.74 8.83 -21.47
N ASN A 341 19.10 7.79 -22.22
CA ASN A 341 19.96 6.71 -21.75
C ASN A 341 21.41 6.90 -22.20
N VAL A 342 22.34 6.34 -21.41
CA VAL A 342 23.75 6.20 -21.77
C VAL A 342 24.12 4.72 -21.59
N PRO A 343 24.65 4.04 -22.63
CA PRO A 343 24.71 4.48 -24.03
C PRO A 343 23.30 4.73 -24.62
N ARG A 344 23.21 5.43 -25.76
CA ARG A 344 21.94 5.80 -26.42
C ARG A 344 21.23 4.58 -27.01
N ARG A 345 20.68 3.74 -26.15
CA ARG A 345 19.86 2.57 -26.47
C ARG A 345 18.58 2.58 -25.68
N GLU A 346 17.57 1.91 -26.19
CA GLU A 346 16.37 1.65 -25.39
C GLU A 346 16.75 0.77 -24.20
N ARG A 347 16.34 1.16 -22.99
CA ARG A 347 16.59 0.39 -21.77
C ARG A 347 15.30 0.08 -21.07
N ARG A 348 15.14 -1.17 -20.65
CA ARG A 348 13.99 -1.62 -19.88
C ARG A 348 14.43 -1.99 -18.48
N ILE A 349 13.65 -1.56 -17.51
CA ILE A 349 13.96 -1.62 -16.09
C ILE A 349 12.90 -2.43 -15.36
N VAL A 350 13.35 -3.28 -14.44
CA VAL A 350 12.49 -3.93 -13.45
C VAL A 350 12.86 -3.44 -12.06
N PHE A 351 11.87 -2.97 -11.32
CA PHE A 351 12.00 -2.52 -9.94
C PHE A 351 11.53 -3.61 -8.96
N SER A 352 12.45 -4.46 -8.51
CA SER A 352 12.12 -5.57 -7.59
C SER A 352 12.53 -5.30 -6.13
N GLN A 353 11.83 -5.96 -5.20
CA GLN A 353 12.00 -5.77 -3.76
C GLN A 353 12.15 -7.12 -3.05
N TRP A 354 13.03 -7.16 -2.05
CA TRP A 354 13.29 -8.35 -1.23
C TRP A 354 12.03 -8.88 -0.53
N ALA A 355 11.12 -7.99 -0.14
CA ALA A 355 9.89 -8.34 0.57
C ALA A 355 8.99 -9.29 -0.24
N ASN A 356 9.13 -9.34 -1.56
CA ASN A 356 8.35 -10.25 -2.42
C ASN A 356 9.26 -11.30 -3.07
N ASN A 357 10.54 -11.00 -3.20
CA ASN A 357 11.48 -11.78 -4.00
C ASN A 357 12.74 -12.03 -3.19
N PRO A 358 12.75 -13.07 -2.33
CA PRO A 358 13.90 -13.37 -1.49
C PRO A 358 15.10 -13.86 -2.32
N GLY A 359 14.87 -14.46 -3.50
CA GLY A 359 15.91 -14.94 -4.39
C GLY A 359 16.55 -13.91 -5.33
N LEU A 360 16.37 -12.60 -5.09
CA LEU A 360 17.00 -11.57 -5.93
C LEU A 360 18.53 -11.64 -5.92
N PRO A 361 19.22 -11.12 -6.96
CA PRO A 361 20.68 -11.05 -7.01
C PRO A 361 21.26 -10.35 -5.78
N THR A 362 22.00 -11.11 -4.97
CA THR A 362 22.63 -10.61 -3.73
C THR A 362 23.81 -9.69 -4.03
N GLN A 363 24.54 -9.98 -5.12
CA GLN A 363 25.68 -9.22 -5.63
C GLN A 363 25.41 -8.72 -7.05
N LEU A 364 26.28 -7.83 -7.55
CA LEU A 364 26.20 -7.37 -8.93
C LEU A 364 26.62 -8.50 -9.88
N GLY A 365 25.83 -8.75 -10.92
CA GLY A 365 26.11 -9.83 -11.87
C GLY A 365 25.93 -11.25 -11.35
N ALA A 366 25.42 -11.42 -10.12
CA ALA A 366 25.01 -12.72 -9.61
C ALA A 366 23.65 -13.13 -10.21
N PRO A 367 23.42 -14.41 -10.52
CA PRO A 367 22.10 -14.86 -10.92
C PRO A 367 21.09 -14.74 -9.76
N GLY A 368 19.81 -14.84 -10.08
CA GLY A 368 18.75 -14.78 -9.08
C GLY A 368 17.38 -15.16 -9.64
N THR A 369 16.36 -15.10 -8.80
CA THR A 369 14.98 -15.39 -9.16
C THR A 369 14.05 -14.23 -8.81
N ILE A 370 12.97 -14.12 -9.57
CA ILE A 370 11.83 -13.23 -9.30
C ILE A 370 10.57 -14.07 -9.31
N ILE A 371 9.78 -14.03 -8.24
CA ILE A 371 8.42 -14.52 -8.22
C ILE A 371 7.54 -13.41 -8.82
N ALA A 372 6.87 -13.66 -9.95
CA ALA A 372 5.95 -12.68 -10.56
C ALA A 372 5.08 -13.30 -11.64
N ASN A 373 3.81 -12.88 -11.69
CA ASN A 373 2.85 -13.31 -12.74
C ASN A 373 2.74 -12.32 -13.89
N ARG A 374 3.65 -11.35 -13.90
CA ARG A 374 3.74 -10.32 -14.93
C ARG A 374 4.78 -10.75 -15.95
N LEU A 375 4.31 -11.53 -16.93
CA LEU A 375 5.15 -12.18 -17.93
C LEU A 375 5.64 -11.23 -19.02
N GLU A 376 5.22 -9.96 -19.03
CA GLU A 376 5.70 -8.93 -19.96
C GLU A 376 7.23 -8.69 -19.83
N ILE A 377 7.81 -9.10 -18.70
CA ILE A 377 9.28 -9.10 -18.46
C ILE A 377 10.02 -10.15 -19.31
N LEU A 378 9.34 -11.17 -19.84
CA LEU A 378 9.96 -12.14 -20.75
C LEU A 378 10.17 -11.52 -22.14
N GLU A 379 9.48 -10.43 -22.45
CA GLU A 379 9.56 -9.81 -23.76
C GLU A 379 10.84 -9.00 -23.95
N LYS A 380 11.51 -9.27 -25.07
CA LYS A 380 12.71 -8.59 -25.59
C LYS A 380 13.80 -8.41 -24.50
N PRO A 381 14.62 -9.40 -24.14
CA PRO A 381 15.78 -9.15 -23.27
C PRO A 381 16.79 -8.15 -23.90
N PRO A 382 17.74 -7.57 -23.14
CA PRO A 382 17.94 -7.70 -21.70
C PRO A 382 17.17 -6.67 -20.86
N TRP A 383 17.04 -6.96 -19.56
CA TRP A 383 16.43 -6.10 -18.55
C TRP A 383 17.46 -5.61 -17.53
N SER A 384 17.44 -4.30 -17.26
CA SER A 384 18.17 -3.68 -16.16
C SER A 384 17.44 -3.92 -14.84
N ILE A 385 18.00 -4.74 -13.96
CA ILE A 385 17.36 -5.06 -12.68
C ILE A 385 17.77 -4.05 -11.61
N PHE A 386 16.78 -3.41 -10.99
CA PHE A 386 16.96 -2.55 -9.83
C PHE A 386 16.36 -3.20 -8.58
N VAL A 387 17.16 -3.29 -7.53
CA VAL A 387 16.75 -3.90 -6.26
C VAL A 387 16.65 -2.84 -5.17
N ARG A 388 15.52 -2.83 -4.47
CA ARG A 388 15.27 -1.89 -3.37
C ARG A 388 16.12 -2.23 -2.14
N ALA A 389 16.63 -1.20 -1.45
CA ALA A 389 17.22 -1.35 -0.12
C ALA A 389 16.14 -1.79 0.91
N PRO A 390 16.41 -2.77 1.81
CA PRO A 390 15.41 -3.28 2.75
C PRO A 390 14.75 -2.20 3.62
N THR A 391 15.51 -1.22 4.11
CA THR A 391 15.01 -0.20 5.06
C THR A 391 14.81 1.18 4.46
N GLN A 392 15.10 1.38 3.17
CA GLN A 392 15.09 2.71 2.54
C GLN A 392 14.38 2.70 1.17
N SER A 393 13.90 3.86 0.74
CA SER A 393 13.35 4.08 -0.61
C SER A 393 14.45 4.35 -1.64
N LEU A 394 15.55 3.60 -1.52
CA LEU A 394 16.69 3.65 -2.40
C LEU A 394 16.77 2.35 -3.22
N TRP A 395 17.29 2.47 -4.44
CA TRP A 395 17.34 1.40 -5.43
C TRP A 395 18.76 1.27 -5.96
N GLN A 396 19.24 0.04 -6.07
CA GLN A 396 20.56 -0.27 -6.60
C GLN A 396 20.43 -1.02 -7.92
N TYR A 397 21.13 -0.55 -8.94
CA TYR A 397 21.27 -1.25 -10.20
C TYR A 397 22.14 -2.50 -10.02
N ARG A 398 21.60 -3.67 -10.40
CA ARG A 398 22.24 -5.00 -10.23
C ARG A 398 22.88 -5.57 -11.49
N GLY A 399 22.71 -4.92 -12.64
CA GLY A 399 23.20 -5.37 -13.95
C GLY A 399 22.11 -5.60 -14.98
N GLU A 400 22.51 -6.13 -16.13
CA GLU A 400 21.65 -6.55 -17.24
C GLU A 400 21.41 -8.06 -17.18
N TYR A 401 20.16 -8.47 -17.34
CA TYR A 401 19.73 -9.86 -17.24
C TYR A 401 18.85 -10.27 -18.41
N THR A 402 19.07 -11.49 -18.91
CA THR A 402 18.07 -12.22 -19.69
C THR A 402 17.14 -12.92 -18.71
N VAL A 403 15.84 -12.73 -18.89
CA VAL A 403 14.82 -13.34 -18.03
C VAL A 403 14.21 -14.51 -18.77
N SER A 404 14.14 -15.66 -18.10
CA SER A 404 13.47 -16.86 -18.61
C SER A 404 12.45 -17.35 -17.60
N LEU A 405 11.43 -18.07 -18.06
CA LEU A 405 10.45 -18.70 -17.18
C LEU A 405 11.03 -20.02 -16.67
N SER A 406 10.87 -20.30 -15.37
CA SER A 406 11.19 -21.60 -14.79
C SER A 406 10.20 -22.66 -15.28
N ASP A 407 10.69 -23.85 -15.62
CA ASP A 407 9.83 -24.97 -16.07
C ASP A 407 8.80 -25.37 -15.02
N THR A 408 9.18 -25.23 -13.74
CA THR A 408 8.28 -25.44 -12.62
C THR A 408 7.85 -24.10 -12.03
N PRO A 409 6.56 -23.84 -11.83
CA PRO A 409 6.08 -22.72 -11.00
C PRO A 409 6.42 -22.95 -9.51
N ILE A 410 6.05 -22.02 -8.63
CA ILE A 410 6.24 -22.23 -7.18
C ILE A 410 5.23 -23.25 -6.65
N SER A 411 5.72 -24.33 -6.03
CA SER A 411 4.81 -25.31 -5.41
C SER A 411 4.27 -24.80 -4.07
N GLY A 412 3.13 -25.31 -3.60
CA GLY A 412 2.60 -24.93 -2.27
C GLY A 412 3.58 -25.20 -1.12
N LYS A 413 4.31 -26.33 -1.17
CA LYS A 413 5.38 -26.64 -0.19
C LYS A 413 6.54 -25.65 -0.25
N GLU A 414 6.93 -25.23 -1.46
CA GLU A 414 7.98 -24.23 -1.65
C GLU A 414 7.51 -22.85 -1.19
N PHE A 415 6.24 -22.50 -1.41
CA PHE A 415 5.63 -21.28 -0.90
C PHE A 415 5.58 -21.27 0.64
N GLN A 416 5.19 -22.39 1.27
CA GLN A 416 5.24 -22.55 2.74
C GLN A 416 6.66 -22.37 3.31
N ALA A 417 7.69 -22.78 2.55
CA ALA A 417 9.08 -22.62 2.95
C ALA A 417 9.61 -21.18 2.79
N LEU A 418 8.87 -20.28 2.14
CA LEU A 418 9.23 -18.86 2.10
C LEU A 418 9.08 -18.22 3.48
N PRO A 419 9.88 -17.19 3.79
CA PRO A 419 9.71 -16.43 5.04
C PRO A 419 8.30 -15.86 5.16
N ASP A 420 7.74 -15.88 6.38
CA ASP A 420 6.39 -15.39 6.66
C ASP A 420 6.16 -13.96 6.15
N THR A 421 7.17 -13.10 6.31
CA THR A 421 7.11 -11.71 5.82
C THR A 421 6.89 -11.63 4.30
N VAL A 422 7.47 -12.57 3.55
CA VAL A 422 7.31 -12.66 2.09
C VAL A 422 5.95 -13.22 1.72
N ARG A 423 5.50 -14.28 2.40
CA ARG A 423 4.18 -14.90 2.17
C ARG A 423 3.06 -13.91 2.41
N VAL A 424 3.09 -13.23 3.55
CA VAL A 424 2.16 -12.15 3.94
C VAL A 424 2.18 -11.00 2.93
N GLN A 425 3.36 -10.60 2.46
CA GLN A 425 3.48 -9.53 1.49
C GLN A 425 2.85 -9.90 0.13
N TRP A 426 3.02 -11.14 -0.33
CA TRP A 426 2.33 -11.66 -1.51
C TRP A 426 0.82 -11.68 -1.36
N ALA A 427 0.32 -12.19 -0.22
CA ALA A 427 -1.12 -12.18 0.05
C ALA A 427 -1.69 -10.75 -0.01
N LYS A 428 -0.99 -9.77 0.57
CA LYS A 428 -1.37 -8.35 0.49
C LYS A 428 -1.32 -7.78 -0.92
N ASP A 429 -0.31 -8.13 -1.71
CA ASP A 429 -0.18 -7.61 -3.09
C ASP A 429 -1.20 -8.24 -4.03
N ILE A 430 -1.56 -9.52 -3.83
CA ILE A 430 -2.66 -10.19 -4.51
C ILE A 430 -3.99 -9.57 -4.12
N LEU A 431 -4.23 -9.24 -2.84
CA LEU A 431 -5.47 -8.59 -2.41
C LEU A 431 -5.59 -7.12 -2.83
N ARG A 432 -4.46 -6.42 -3.03
CA ARG A 432 -4.48 -5.00 -3.40
C ARG A 432 -5.29 -4.81 -4.68
N PRO A 433 -6.23 -3.86 -4.74
CA PRO A 433 -6.93 -3.52 -5.98
C PRO A 433 -5.90 -3.09 -7.04
N GLN A 434 -5.61 -3.99 -7.97
CA GLN A 434 -4.67 -3.75 -9.06
C GLN A 434 -5.40 -4.04 -10.37
N LYS A 435 -5.10 -3.24 -11.40
CA LYS A 435 -5.69 -3.38 -12.74
C LYS A 435 -5.15 -4.59 -13.51
N TRP A 436 -4.14 -5.30 -12.98
CA TRP A 436 -3.50 -6.41 -13.68
C TRP A 436 -4.39 -7.65 -13.65
N ARG A 437 -4.77 -8.12 -14.84
CA ARG A 437 -5.69 -9.26 -15.02
C ARG A 437 -5.21 -10.52 -14.29
N CYS A 438 -3.91 -10.80 -14.27
CA CYS A 438 -3.37 -12.00 -13.61
C CYS A 438 -3.68 -12.05 -12.10
N TYR A 439 -3.53 -10.94 -11.37
CA TYR A 439 -3.85 -10.88 -9.95
C TYR A 439 -5.35 -10.77 -9.69
N THR A 440 -6.10 -10.07 -10.54
CA THR A 440 -7.57 -10.01 -10.42
C THR A 440 -8.20 -11.39 -10.63
N SER A 441 -7.70 -12.13 -11.62
CA SER A 441 -8.11 -13.51 -11.88
C SER A 441 -7.77 -14.42 -10.71
N MET A 442 -6.56 -14.30 -10.13
CA MET A 442 -6.17 -15.05 -8.93
C MET A 442 -7.08 -14.78 -7.73
N ARG A 443 -7.42 -13.52 -7.46
CA ARG A 443 -8.40 -13.21 -6.41
C ARG A 443 -9.76 -13.85 -6.66
N ALA A 444 -10.25 -13.80 -7.90
CA ALA A 444 -11.54 -14.37 -8.28
C ALA A 444 -11.58 -15.88 -8.06
N ARG A 445 -10.53 -16.62 -8.46
CA ARG A 445 -10.44 -18.07 -8.23
C ARG A 445 -10.42 -18.43 -6.75
N ILE A 446 -9.54 -17.81 -5.96
CA ILE A 446 -9.46 -18.06 -4.51
C ILE A 446 -10.82 -17.79 -3.85
N TRP A 447 -11.51 -16.73 -4.28
CA TRP A 447 -12.84 -16.41 -3.78
C TRP A 447 -13.89 -17.45 -4.20
N LEU A 448 -13.95 -17.84 -5.47
CA LEU A 448 -14.89 -18.86 -5.97
C LEU A 448 -14.68 -20.20 -5.24
N GLN A 449 -13.42 -20.58 -5.07
CA GLN A 449 -13.03 -21.77 -4.35
C GLN A 449 -13.48 -21.73 -2.88
N LYS A 450 -13.26 -20.59 -2.21
CA LYS A 450 -13.73 -20.37 -0.84
C LYS A 450 -15.24 -20.52 -0.70
N MET A 451 -15.98 -20.09 -1.72
CA MET A 451 -17.45 -20.17 -1.77
C MET A 451 -17.97 -21.54 -2.25
N GLY A 452 -17.08 -22.44 -2.68
CA GLY A 452 -17.46 -23.77 -3.19
C GLY A 452 -18.10 -23.74 -4.58
N PHE A 453 -17.87 -22.68 -5.37
CA PHE A 453 -18.31 -22.60 -6.75
C PHE A 453 -17.36 -23.36 -7.69
N PRO A 454 -17.85 -23.85 -8.84
CA PRO A 454 -16.99 -24.44 -9.86
C PRO A 454 -15.95 -23.42 -10.35
N LEU A 455 -14.75 -23.92 -10.62
CA LEU A 455 -13.61 -23.14 -11.11
C LEU A 455 -13.45 -23.33 -12.61
N ASP A 456 -14.47 -22.94 -13.37
CA ASP A 456 -14.40 -22.85 -14.83
C ASP A 456 -14.00 -21.42 -15.26
N ASP A 457 -13.40 -21.31 -16.46
CA ASP A 457 -12.91 -20.03 -16.96
C ASP A 457 -14.03 -19.01 -17.15
N GLU A 458 -15.24 -19.48 -17.49
CA GLU A 458 -16.43 -18.65 -17.67
C GLU A 458 -16.90 -18.03 -16.35
N THR A 459 -16.97 -18.80 -15.25
CA THR A 459 -17.34 -18.29 -13.92
C THR A 459 -16.26 -17.37 -13.38
N VAL A 460 -14.98 -17.67 -13.60
CA VAL A 460 -13.87 -16.79 -13.23
C VAL A 460 -13.99 -15.44 -13.96
N GLU A 461 -14.15 -15.46 -15.28
CA GLU A 461 -14.26 -14.23 -16.08
C GLU A 461 -15.54 -13.44 -15.74
N THR A 462 -16.66 -14.14 -15.52
CA THR A 462 -17.90 -13.54 -15.04
C THR A 462 -17.71 -12.87 -13.68
N THR A 463 -17.02 -13.53 -12.76
CA THR A 463 -16.68 -12.98 -11.43
C THR A 463 -15.77 -11.76 -11.54
N ILE A 464 -14.77 -11.79 -12.43
CA ILE A 464 -13.90 -10.66 -12.71
C ILE A 464 -14.73 -9.47 -13.22
N ARG A 465 -15.61 -9.69 -14.23
CA ARG A 465 -16.47 -8.65 -14.82
C ARG A 465 -17.41 -8.03 -13.80
N GLN A 466 -18.09 -8.85 -13.00
CA GLN A 466 -19.01 -8.39 -11.96
C GLN A 466 -18.30 -7.60 -10.85
N ASN A 467 -17.04 -7.95 -10.54
CA ASN A 467 -16.29 -7.37 -9.43
C ASN A 467 -15.11 -6.48 -9.88
N GLN A 468 -15.12 -5.93 -11.10
CA GLN A 468 -14.03 -5.05 -11.57
C GLN A 468 -13.81 -3.82 -10.68
N ARG A 469 -14.88 -3.34 -10.01
CA ARG A 469 -14.86 -2.14 -9.17
C ARG A 469 -15.00 -2.43 -7.68
N THR A 470 -15.62 -3.56 -7.32
CA THR A 470 -15.89 -3.92 -5.94
C THR A 470 -14.83 -4.89 -5.43
N PHE A 471 -14.28 -4.61 -4.25
CA PHE A 471 -13.47 -5.58 -3.53
C PHE A 471 -14.32 -6.84 -3.32
N LEU A 472 -13.81 -8.02 -3.71
CA LEU A 472 -14.52 -9.28 -3.51
C LEU A 472 -14.85 -9.42 -2.02
N PRO A 473 -16.14 -9.34 -1.64
CA PRO A 473 -16.50 -9.25 -0.24
C PRO A 473 -16.05 -10.53 0.46
N ASN A 474 -15.49 -10.35 1.66
CA ASN A 474 -15.02 -11.44 2.53
C ASN A 474 -13.75 -12.18 2.10
N LEU A 475 -13.04 -11.77 1.03
CA LEU A 475 -11.71 -12.33 0.74
C LEU A 475 -10.66 -11.66 1.65
N ARG A 476 -10.01 -12.45 2.51
CA ARG A 476 -9.02 -11.98 3.49
C ARG A 476 -7.62 -12.52 3.19
N GLU A 477 -6.63 -12.00 3.90
CA GLU A 477 -5.22 -12.39 3.75
C GLU A 477 -5.02 -13.89 4.02
N GLU A 478 -5.73 -14.42 5.03
CA GLU A 478 -5.64 -15.82 5.43
C GLU A 478 -6.18 -16.79 4.36
N ASP A 479 -7.16 -16.34 3.56
CA ASP A 479 -7.71 -17.15 2.47
C ASP A 479 -6.67 -17.30 1.35
N VAL A 480 -5.98 -16.21 1.00
CA VAL A 480 -4.92 -16.23 -0.01
C VAL A 480 -3.73 -17.05 0.46
N LEU A 481 -3.30 -16.87 1.72
CA LEU A 481 -2.21 -17.68 2.30
C LEU A 481 -2.55 -19.17 2.27
N ARG A 482 -3.77 -19.54 2.69
CA ARG A 482 -4.21 -20.94 2.69
C ARG A 482 -4.22 -21.54 1.27
N ALA A 483 -4.78 -20.82 0.30
CA ALA A 483 -4.83 -21.29 -1.08
C ALA A 483 -3.44 -21.52 -1.68
N LEU A 484 -2.50 -20.60 -1.43
CA LEU A 484 -1.11 -20.71 -1.89
C LEU A 484 -0.34 -21.80 -1.12
N ASP A 485 -0.49 -21.89 0.20
CA ASP A 485 0.16 -22.91 1.03
C ASP A 485 -0.30 -24.32 0.61
N ASN A 486 -1.58 -24.51 0.29
CA ASN A 486 -2.11 -25.79 -0.15
C ASN A 486 -1.73 -26.13 -1.61
N GLY A 487 -1.19 -25.16 -2.37
CA GLY A 487 -0.94 -25.31 -3.80
C GLY A 487 -2.23 -25.54 -4.59
N GLU A 488 -3.36 -25.05 -4.11
CA GLU A 488 -4.65 -25.23 -4.77
C GLU A 488 -4.69 -24.47 -6.11
N GLU A 489 -4.01 -23.33 -6.18
CA GLU A 489 -3.76 -22.59 -7.42
C GLU A 489 -2.89 -23.37 -8.44
N VAL A 490 -2.09 -24.35 -7.99
CA VAL A 490 -1.23 -25.18 -8.86
C VAL A 490 -2.05 -26.30 -9.52
N ARG A 491 -3.00 -26.87 -8.79
CA ARG A 491 -3.71 -28.08 -9.20
C ARG A 491 -4.69 -27.86 -10.35
N LEU A 492 -5.29 -26.68 -10.44
CA LEU A 492 -6.27 -26.33 -11.47
C LEU A 492 -5.66 -26.18 -12.87
N CYS A 493 -4.37 -25.89 -12.93
CA CYS A 493 -3.62 -25.63 -14.15
C CYS A 493 -3.49 -26.86 -15.07
N LEU A 494 -3.45 -28.06 -14.48
CA LEU A 494 -3.23 -29.31 -15.23
C LEU A 494 -4.44 -29.77 -16.05
N LEU A 495 -5.62 -29.19 -15.83
CA LEU A 495 -6.86 -29.60 -16.51
C LEU A 495 -7.11 -28.90 -17.85
N SER A 496 -6.36 -27.83 -18.18
CA SER A 496 -6.48 -27.18 -19.49
C SER A 496 -5.67 -27.96 -20.55
N THR A 497 -6.36 -28.36 -21.62
CA THR A 497 -5.84 -29.20 -22.71
C THR A 497 -5.14 -28.41 -23.81
N ASN A 498 -5.27 -27.08 -23.83
CA ASN A 498 -4.74 -26.24 -24.90
C ASN A 498 -3.39 -25.65 -24.48
N ILE A 499 -2.31 -26.02 -25.19
CA ILE A 499 -0.91 -25.69 -24.81
C ILE A 499 -0.65 -24.17 -24.84
N THR A 500 -1.29 -23.45 -25.75
CA THR A 500 -1.24 -21.98 -25.81
C THR A 500 -1.98 -21.32 -24.64
N ASP A 501 -3.03 -21.96 -24.12
CA ASP A 501 -3.74 -21.47 -22.92
C ASP A 501 -2.97 -21.82 -21.65
N ARG A 502 -2.19 -22.91 -21.62
CA ARG A 502 -1.33 -23.29 -20.47
C ARG A 502 -0.32 -22.21 -20.08
N ILE A 503 0.17 -21.40 -21.02
CA ILE A 503 1.09 -20.28 -20.73
C ILE A 503 0.37 -19.15 -19.98
N ALA A 504 -0.96 -19.07 -20.09
CA ALA A 504 -1.76 -18.04 -19.41
C ALA A 504 -2.15 -18.42 -17.96
N ILE A 505 -1.93 -19.66 -17.51
CA ILE A 505 -2.51 -20.14 -16.26
C ILE A 505 -1.56 -19.88 -15.06
N GLN A 506 -1.64 -18.64 -14.58
CA GLN A 506 -2.19 -18.29 -13.27
C GLN A 506 -1.52 -18.77 -11.96
N GLU A 507 -0.45 -19.55 -11.99
CA GLU A 507 0.35 -19.85 -10.79
C GLU A 507 1.33 -18.72 -10.44
N LEU A 508 1.86 -18.68 -9.21
CA LEU A 508 2.98 -17.79 -8.87
C LEU A 508 4.24 -18.25 -9.63
N ASN A 509 4.48 -17.61 -10.77
CA ASN A 509 5.58 -17.98 -11.66
C ASN A 509 6.93 -17.58 -11.07
N VAL A 510 7.94 -18.43 -11.29
CA VAL A 510 9.32 -18.15 -10.94
C VAL A 510 10.08 -17.80 -12.22
N LEU A 511 10.61 -16.59 -12.27
CA LEU A 511 11.41 -16.07 -13.36
C LEU A 511 12.88 -16.19 -12.98
N LEU A 512 13.67 -16.77 -13.89
CA LEU A 512 15.10 -16.98 -13.72
C LEU A 512 15.86 -15.80 -14.33
N LEU A 513 16.69 -15.15 -13.53
CA LEU A 513 17.55 -14.04 -13.94
C LEU A 513 18.92 -14.58 -14.29
N LYS A 514 19.18 -14.77 -15.58
CA LYS A 514 20.51 -15.10 -16.09
C LYS A 514 21.29 -13.81 -16.34
N PRO A 515 22.43 -13.60 -15.66
CA PRO A 515 23.23 -12.40 -15.83
C PRO A 515 23.84 -12.34 -17.24
N VAL A 516 23.76 -11.17 -17.88
CA VAL A 516 24.31 -10.92 -19.23
C VAL A 516 25.56 -10.06 -19.15
N GLY A 517 25.54 -9.06 -18.28
CA GLY A 517 26.64 -8.12 -18.11
C GLY A 517 26.29 -6.98 -17.17
N TYR A 518 27.23 -6.06 -16.98
CA TYR A 518 27.03 -4.87 -16.16
C TYR A 518 27.39 -3.64 -16.97
N ASP A 519 26.43 -2.76 -17.16
CA ASP A 519 26.61 -1.54 -17.94
C ASP A 519 27.30 -0.47 -17.08
N THR A 520 28.63 -0.44 -17.14
CA THR A 520 29.47 0.49 -16.37
C THR A 520 29.23 1.94 -16.77
N ASP A 521 28.95 2.20 -18.05
CA ASP A 521 28.71 3.56 -18.56
C ASP A 521 27.40 4.11 -18.02
N PHE A 522 26.34 3.30 -18.03
CA PHE A 522 25.07 3.65 -17.43
C PHE A 522 25.20 3.90 -15.93
N GLN A 523 25.90 3.03 -15.21
CA GLN A 523 26.13 3.19 -13.78
C GLN A 523 26.91 4.47 -13.47
N ALA A 524 27.96 4.78 -14.24
CA ALA A 524 28.77 5.98 -14.07
C ALA A 524 27.96 7.26 -14.34
N ASP A 525 27.20 7.30 -15.45
CA ASP A 525 26.28 8.39 -15.78
C ASP A 525 25.24 8.60 -14.67
N MET A 526 24.67 7.50 -14.16
CA MET A 526 23.69 7.51 -13.08
C MET A 526 24.28 8.10 -11.79
N GLN A 527 25.49 7.69 -11.41
CA GLN A 527 26.16 8.24 -10.23
C GLN A 527 26.47 9.74 -10.39
N ALA A 528 26.99 10.15 -11.55
CA ALA A 528 27.32 11.55 -11.83
C ALA A 528 26.07 12.45 -11.76
N LYS A 529 25.00 12.08 -12.47
CA LYS A 529 23.73 12.81 -12.45
C LYS A 529 23.09 12.81 -11.06
N TYR A 530 23.22 11.73 -10.30
CA TYR A 530 22.62 11.65 -8.97
C TYR A 530 23.26 12.65 -7.98
N VAL A 531 24.59 12.81 -8.03
CA VAL A 531 25.29 13.82 -7.23
C VAL A 531 24.82 15.23 -7.59
N GLN A 532 24.67 15.52 -8.89
CA GLN A 532 24.15 16.82 -9.35
C GLN A 532 22.71 17.05 -8.88
N TRP A 533 21.84 16.05 -9.02
CA TRP A 533 20.44 16.10 -8.63
C TRP A 533 20.27 16.34 -7.12
N LEU A 534 21.07 15.68 -6.27
CA LEU A 534 21.07 15.91 -4.83
C LEU A 534 21.43 17.36 -4.47
N ARG A 535 22.41 17.96 -5.18
CA ARG A 535 22.80 19.37 -4.98
C ARG A 535 21.66 20.32 -5.35
N SER A 536 20.99 20.08 -6.48
CA SER A 536 19.86 20.89 -6.93
C SER A 536 18.68 20.81 -5.95
N ASN A 537 18.33 19.62 -5.47
CA ASN A 537 17.22 19.45 -4.53
C ASN A 537 17.46 20.05 -3.14
N LYS A 538 18.72 20.11 -2.70
CA LYS A 538 19.05 20.77 -1.43
C LYS A 538 18.82 22.29 -1.51
N LYS A 539 19.15 22.92 -2.65
CA LYS A 539 18.95 24.36 -2.86
C LYS A 539 17.47 24.75 -2.78
N VAL A 540 16.59 23.96 -3.39
CA VAL A 540 15.14 24.20 -3.37
C VAL A 540 14.60 24.18 -1.94
N LYS A 541 15.02 23.21 -1.12
CA LYS A 541 14.57 23.11 0.28
C LYS A 541 15.07 24.27 1.16
N THR A 542 16.29 24.74 0.96
CA THR A 542 16.82 25.89 1.73
C THR A 542 16.18 27.20 1.31
N ALA A 543 15.88 27.39 0.02
CA ALA A 543 15.17 28.58 -0.47
C ALA A 543 13.74 28.65 0.08
N ALA A 544 13.00 27.53 0.09
CA ALA A 544 11.65 27.46 0.63
C ALA A 544 11.57 27.78 2.15
N HIS A 545 12.60 27.43 2.92
CA HIS A 545 12.64 27.74 4.34
C HIS A 545 13.01 29.20 4.63
N ARG A 546 13.75 29.88 3.75
CA ARG A 546 14.07 31.30 3.90
C ARG A 546 12.92 32.22 3.49
N SER A 547 12.03 31.79 2.61
CA SER A 547 10.86 32.60 2.22
C SER A 547 9.71 32.57 3.24
N THR A 548 9.86 31.84 4.35
CA THR A 548 8.84 31.73 5.42
C THR A 548 9.29 32.30 6.76
N GLU A 549 10.43 32.99 6.82
CA GLU A 549 10.72 33.84 7.98
C GLU A 549 9.80 35.07 7.93
N PRO A 550 8.94 35.29 8.94
CA PRO A 550 8.09 36.47 9.01
C PRO A 550 9.00 37.71 9.08
N ALA A 551 8.66 38.72 8.26
CA ALA A 551 9.36 40.01 8.28
C ALA A 551 9.48 40.53 9.73
N PRO A 552 10.66 41.05 10.13
CA PRO A 552 10.83 41.59 11.48
C PRO A 552 9.80 42.69 11.70
N ASN A 553 8.99 42.49 12.73
CA ASN A 553 7.92 43.38 13.11
C ASN A 553 8.55 44.61 13.77
N ASP A 554 8.81 45.66 13.00
CA ASP A 554 9.24 46.97 13.50
C ASP A 554 8.12 47.60 14.32
N ARG A 555 8.07 47.27 15.61
CA ARG A 555 7.31 48.01 16.64
C ARG A 555 8.17 48.19 17.88
N ALA A 556 9.02 49.21 17.83
CA ALA A 556 9.54 49.92 19.00
C ALA A 556 8.89 51.32 19.00
N ALA A 557 7.96 51.57 19.92
CA ALA A 557 8.19 52.27 21.19
C ALA A 557 8.01 53.80 21.07
N GLY A 558 6.76 54.25 21.18
CA GLY A 558 6.41 55.64 21.49
C GLY A 558 5.77 55.72 22.87
N LYS A 559 6.53 56.19 23.87
CA LYS A 559 6.03 56.45 25.23
C LYS A 559 6.19 57.96 25.52
N SER A 560 5.06 58.55 25.90
CA SER A 560 4.77 59.94 26.26
C SER A 560 5.73 60.62 27.25
N THR A 561 5.92 61.94 27.12
CA THR A 561 5.94 62.90 28.24
C THR A 561 5.64 64.32 27.75
N ALA A 562 5.12 65.14 28.68
CA ALA A 562 4.23 66.27 28.46
C ALA A 562 4.89 67.67 28.58
N GLY A 563 4.17 68.69 28.08
CA GLY A 563 3.93 69.95 28.81
C GLY A 563 4.61 71.23 28.29
N GLY A 564 3.81 72.28 28.03
CA GLY A 564 4.22 73.66 28.36
C GLY A 564 3.93 74.81 27.37
N THR A 565 2.79 75.49 27.60
CA THR A 565 2.56 76.97 27.53
C THR A 565 2.42 77.76 26.21
N ASN A 566 1.32 78.56 26.17
CA ASN A 566 0.74 79.45 25.14
C ASN A 566 1.44 80.86 25.02
N PRO A 567 0.79 81.91 24.45
CA PRO A 567 0.69 82.42 23.06
C PRO A 567 1.28 83.88 23.01
N PRO A 568 0.82 84.94 22.27
CA PRO A 568 -0.10 85.10 21.11
C PRO A 568 0.42 86.02 19.97
N ALA A 569 -0.31 86.11 18.86
CA ALA A 569 -0.74 87.35 18.18
C ALA A 569 -1.15 87.10 16.70
N SER A 570 -2.44 87.27 16.41
CA SER A 570 -2.96 87.76 15.12
C SER A 570 -2.74 89.30 15.04
N PRO A 571 -2.99 90.04 13.93
CA PRO A 571 -3.80 89.68 12.75
C PRO A 571 -3.30 90.22 11.39
N GLU A 572 -4.17 90.02 10.39
CA GLU A 572 -4.44 90.87 9.22
C GLU A 572 -3.92 90.51 7.80
N ALA A 573 -4.94 90.50 6.92
CA ALA A 573 -4.98 90.99 5.54
C ALA A 573 -4.40 90.14 4.39
N GLY A 574 -5.33 89.61 3.59
CA GLY A 574 -5.41 90.06 2.19
C GLY A 574 -5.10 89.02 1.09
N PRO A 575 -5.94 88.92 0.04
CA PRO A 575 -5.93 87.83 -0.95
C PRO A 575 -5.14 88.20 -2.21
N SER A 576 -4.66 87.22 -3.01
CA SER A 576 -4.61 87.34 -4.49
C SER A 576 -4.03 86.10 -5.20
N THR A 577 -4.78 85.61 -6.20
CA THR A 577 -4.33 85.13 -7.53
C THR A 577 -3.51 83.84 -7.62
N ARG A 578 -4.11 82.71 -8.06
CA ARG A 578 -4.24 82.24 -9.47
C ARG A 578 -2.88 82.01 -10.15
N GLN A 579 -2.47 80.75 -10.29
CA GLN A 579 -1.89 80.22 -11.54
C GLN A 579 -1.76 78.70 -11.46
N ALA A 580 -2.42 78.03 -12.41
CA ALA A 580 -2.22 76.64 -12.73
C ALA A 580 -0.87 76.50 -13.46
N ASN A 581 -0.06 75.53 -13.05
CA ASN A 581 1.05 75.01 -13.84
C ASN A 581 1.01 73.48 -13.76
N ILE A 582 0.61 72.87 -14.88
CA ILE A 582 0.77 71.45 -15.14
C ILE A 582 2.09 71.30 -15.91
N SER A 583 3.05 70.66 -15.28
CA SER A 583 4.34 70.17 -15.78
C SER A 583 4.54 68.84 -15.02
N THR A 584 4.97 67.70 -15.56
CA THR A 584 6.03 67.48 -16.54
C THR A 584 5.93 66.02 -17.05
N SER A 585 6.07 65.87 -18.36
CA SER A 585 6.83 64.90 -19.16
C SER A 585 7.23 63.50 -18.64
N ASP A 586 7.16 62.58 -19.62
CA ASP A 586 8.10 61.52 -19.96
C ASP A 586 8.19 60.26 -19.09
N ARG A 587 7.43 59.25 -19.52
CA ARG A 587 7.71 57.83 -19.23
C ARG A 587 8.06 57.09 -20.53
N VAL A 588 9.35 56.83 -20.65
CA VAL A 588 10.04 56.07 -21.70
C VAL A 588 9.43 54.69 -21.95
N LEU A 589 9.16 54.41 -23.23
CA LEU A 589 8.84 53.10 -23.79
C LEU A 589 9.99 52.09 -23.57
N ARG A 590 9.65 50.90 -23.06
CA ARG A 590 10.47 49.69 -23.24
C ARG A 590 9.76 48.73 -24.18
N GLN A 591 10.45 48.39 -25.27
CA GLN A 591 10.11 47.31 -26.19
C GLN A 591 10.13 45.94 -25.49
N PRO A 592 9.25 44.98 -25.88
CA PRO A 592 9.50 43.56 -25.71
C PRO A 592 10.16 42.97 -26.96
N GLY A 593 11.36 42.43 -26.77
CA GLY A 593 12.09 41.65 -27.76
C GLY A 593 11.46 40.28 -28.01
N GLN A 594 11.51 39.89 -29.27
CA GLN A 594 11.06 38.64 -29.88
C GLN A 594 11.80 37.41 -29.35
N GLY A 595 11.16 36.24 -29.43
CA GLY A 595 11.90 34.97 -29.50
C GLY A 595 11.23 33.75 -28.85
N GLY A 596 9.97 33.44 -29.18
CA GLY A 596 9.35 32.17 -28.80
C GLY A 596 8.58 31.58 -29.99
N LYS A 597 9.17 30.57 -30.66
CA LYS A 597 8.46 29.76 -31.66
C LYS A 597 7.41 28.90 -30.93
N PRO A 598 6.12 28.92 -31.35
CA PRO A 598 5.19 27.90 -30.92
C PRO A 598 5.51 26.59 -31.66
N MET A 599 5.75 25.51 -30.90
CA MET A 599 5.70 24.16 -31.48
C MET A 599 4.24 23.75 -31.59
N ASN A 600 3.83 23.44 -32.81
CA ASN A 600 2.60 22.71 -33.10
C ASN A 600 2.63 21.38 -32.37
N PHE A 601 1.59 21.13 -31.57
CA PHE A 601 1.32 19.84 -30.94
C PHE A 601 -0.03 19.38 -31.48
N GLU A 602 -0.04 18.88 -32.71
CA GLU A 602 -1.13 18.12 -33.29
C GLU A 602 -0.60 16.74 -33.72
N ASP A 603 -1.46 15.75 -33.53
CA ASP A 603 -1.46 14.39 -34.09
C ASP A 603 -0.49 13.34 -33.55
N SER A 604 -0.93 12.62 -32.51
CA SER A 604 -1.06 11.15 -32.57
C SER A 604 -1.65 10.56 -31.30
N PHE A 605 -2.46 9.51 -31.48
CA PHE A 605 -3.18 8.69 -30.49
C PHE A 605 -4.63 9.08 -30.19
N GLY A 606 -5.45 9.13 -31.25
CA GLY A 606 -6.85 8.71 -31.20
C GLY A 606 -7.01 7.38 -31.94
N GLY A 607 -6.82 6.26 -31.25
CA GLY A 607 -7.16 4.94 -31.76
C GLY A 607 -8.58 4.61 -31.34
N ASP A 608 -9.54 5.07 -32.14
CA ASP A 608 -10.95 4.71 -32.05
C ASP A 608 -11.11 3.25 -32.53
N LEU A 609 -11.79 2.43 -31.73
CA LEU A 609 -11.96 1.00 -31.98
C LEU A 609 -13.45 0.68 -31.87
N THR A 610 -14.19 1.15 -32.87
CA THR A 610 -15.55 0.75 -33.20
C THR A 610 -15.69 0.70 -34.71
N ASP A 611 -16.49 -0.25 -35.21
CA ASP A 611 -16.75 -0.59 -36.61
C ASP A 611 -15.67 -1.42 -37.33
N LEU A 612 -15.80 -2.75 -37.22
CA LEU A 612 -15.75 -3.59 -38.40
C LEU A 612 -17.04 -4.41 -38.46
N SER A 613 -17.81 -4.06 -39.47
CA SER A 613 -19.04 -4.66 -39.94
C SER A 613 -18.84 -6.12 -40.35
N GLU A 614 -19.80 -6.90 -39.89
CA GLU A 614 -20.40 -8.07 -40.53
C GLU A 614 -20.48 -7.89 -42.05
N GLU A 615 -19.60 -8.57 -42.80
CA GLU A 615 -19.80 -8.86 -44.22
C GLU A 615 -19.81 -10.38 -44.41
N GLY A 616 -20.85 -10.82 -45.12
CA GLY A 616 -21.23 -12.21 -45.30
C GLY A 616 -20.26 -13.01 -46.17
N LEU A 617 -20.20 -14.30 -45.85
CA LEU A 617 -19.63 -15.33 -46.70
C LEU A 617 -20.73 -16.37 -46.93
N ASP A 618 -21.47 -16.17 -48.02
CA ASP A 618 -22.23 -17.23 -48.68
C ASP A 618 -21.40 -17.77 -49.85
N ASP A 619 -21.38 -19.11 -49.93
CA ASP A 619 -21.28 -19.98 -51.11
C ASP A 619 -20.25 -19.75 -52.22
N GLU A 620 -19.43 -20.78 -52.45
CA GLU A 620 -19.22 -21.54 -53.70
C GLU A 620 -17.82 -22.18 -53.67
N SER A 621 -17.72 -23.51 -53.52
CA SER A 621 -17.81 -24.57 -54.53
C SER A 621 -16.43 -24.95 -55.12
N ASP A 622 -16.29 -26.24 -55.40
CA ASP A 622 -15.22 -26.91 -56.15
C ASP A 622 -13.78 -26.90 -55.61
N TYR A 623 -13.43 -28.00 -54.93
CA TYR A 623 -12.17 -28.68 -55.25
C TYR A 623 -12.45 -30.14 -55.62
N THR A 624 -12.25 -30.40 -56.91
CA THR A 624 -12.19 -31.69 -57.55
C THR A 624 -10.98 -32.49 -57.08
N GLU A 625 -11.18 -33.80 -56.92
CA GLU A 625 -10.16 -34.84 -56.94
C GLU A 625 -9.23 -34.65 -58.15
N LEU A 626 -7.93 -34.92 -57.96
CA LEU A 626 -7.11 -35.68 -58.91
C LEU A 626 -5.81 -36.15 -58.21
N ASP A 627 -5.65 -37.49 -58.21
CA ASP A 627 -4.47 -38.37 -58.07
C ASP A 627 -3.32 -38.07 -57.10
#